data_AF-A0A7H1APJ7-F1
#
_entry.id   AF-A0A7H1APJ7-F1
#
_cell.length_a   1.000
_cell.length_b   1.000
_cell.length_c   1.000
_cell.angle_alpha   90.00
_cell.angle_beta   90.00
_cell.angle_gamma   90.00
#
_symmetry.space_group_name_H-M   'P 1'
#
loop_
_entity.id
_entity.type
_entity.pdbx_description
1 polymer ?
#
loop_
_entity_poly.entity_id
_entity_poly.type
_entity_poly.pdbx_seq_one_letter_code
_entity_poly.pdbx_strand_id
1 'polypeptide(L)' 'MSKRWTYQTIEIKPGLMGGFKVDEVQTELNRQGQLGWELVNIVFAPLNPMILVFKKEA' A
#
# COMPACT_ATOMS: atom_id res chain seq x y z
N MET A 1 -28.92 -3.43 -0.28
CA MET A 1 -27.79 -3.69 0.65
C MET A 1 -26.76 -2.59 0.43
N SER A 2 -26.34 -1.86 1.47
CA SER A 2 -25.23 -0.91 1.31
C SER A 2 -23.92 -1.69 1.28
N LYS A 3 -23.07 -1.44 0.27
CA LYS A 3 -21.70 -1.98 0.26
C LYS A 3 -20.95 -1.34 1.42
N ARG A 4 -20.40 -2.16 2.32
CA ARG A 4 -19.50 -1.70 3.39
C ARG A 4 -18.07 -1.96 2.95
N TRP A 5 -17.17 -1.05 3.29
CA TRP A 5 -15.75 -1.13 2.92
C TRP A 5 -14.91 -1.17 4.18
N THR A 6 -13.93 -2.07 4.21
CA THR A 6 -12.80 -2.02 5.13
C THR A 6 -11.62 -1.37 4.44
N TYR A 7 -10.80 -0.64 5.19
CA TYR A 7 -9.59 0.02 4.70
C TYR A 7 -8.36 -0.49 5.45
N GLN A 8 -7.23 -0.55 4.73
CA GLN A 8 -5.93 -0.88 5.30
C GLN A 8 -4.87 0.07 4.76
N THR A 9 -3.92 0.43 5.62
CA THR A 9 -2.74 1.23 5.26
C THR A 9 -1.47 0.45 5.51
N ILE A 10 -0.53 0.47 4.57
CA ILE A 10 0.78 -0.18 4.70
C ILE A 10 1.89 0.84 4.46
N GLU A 11 2.86 0.90 5.37
CA GLU A 11 4.06 1.71 5.20
C GLU A 11 5.15 0.90 4.48
N ILE A 12 5.70 1.48 3.41
CA ILE A 12 6.94 1.04 2.78
C ILE A 12 8.02 2.04 3.19
N LYS A 13 9.06 1.55 3.85
CA LYS A 13 10.20 2.39 4.26
C LYS A 13 11.18 2.57 3.10
N PRO A 14 11.84 3.73 3.00
CA PRO A 14 12.92 3.89 2.03
C PRO A 14 14.11 3.01 2.39
N GLY A 15 14.91 2.64 1.39
CA GLY A 15 16.16 1.94 1.58
C GLY A 15 17.22 2.81 2.27
N LEU A 16 18.28 2.18 2.80
CA LEU A 16 19.38 2.86 3.48
C LEU A 16 20.11 3.91 2.61
N MET A 17 20.12 3.72 1.29
CA MET A 17 20.73 4.66 0.33
C MET A 17 19.73 5.71 -0.20
N GLY A 18 18.55 5.82 0.41
CA GLY A 18 17.46 6.66 -0.07
C GLY A 18 16.62 6.02 -1.17
N GLY A 19 15.41 6.56 -1.36
CA GLY A 19 14.43 6.05 -2.32
C GLY A 19 13.74 4.75 -1.87
N PHE A 20 12.69 4.35 -2.58
CA PHE A 20 12.02 3.07 -2.36
C PHE A 20 12.52 2.04 -3.36
N LYS A 21 12.68 0.79 -2.90
CA LYS A 21 12.93 -0.31 -3.83
C LYS A 21 11.61 -0.68 -4.49
N VAL A 22 11.57 -0.53 -5.81
CA VAL A 22 10.38 -0.84 -6.62
C VAL A 22 9.92 -2.29 -6.39
N ASP A 23 10.86 -3.23 -6.26
CA ASP A 23 10.55 -4.64 -6.00
C ASP A 23 9.86 -4.87 -4.64
N GLU A 24 10.19 -4.09 -3.62
CA GLU A 24 9.53 -4.16 -2.30
C GLU A 24 8.10 -3.62 -2.40
N VAL A 25 7.89 -2.51 -3.12
CA VAL A 25 6.55 -1.97 -3.40
C VAL A 25 5.72 -2.98 -4.20
N GLN A 26 6.27 -3.56 -5.26
CA GLN A 26 5.62 -4.57 -6.09
C GLN A 26 5.24 -5.81 -5.29
N THR A 27 6.14 -6.28 -4.41
CA THR A 27 5.91 -7.44 -3.55
C THR A 27 4.71 -7.20 -2.63
N GLU A 28 4.63 -6.02 -2.00
CA GLU A 28 3.51 -5.70 -1.13
C GLU A 28 2.20 -5.54 -1.91
N LEU A 29 2.22 -4.88 -3.07
CA LEU A 29 1.05 -4.76 -3.94
C LEU A 29 0.51 -6.14 -4.35
N ASN A 30 1.39 -7.05 -4.77
CA ASN A 30 1.01 -8.41 -5.14
C ASN A 30 0.44 -9.19 -3.95
N ARG A 31 1.10 -9.11 -2.79
CA ARG A 31 0.65 -9.78 -1.56
C ARG A 31 -0.76 -9.32 -1.17
N GLN A 32 -1.01 -8.01 -1.18
CA GLN A 32 -2.30 -7.45 -0.80
C GLN A 32 -3.38 -7.76 -1.84
N GLY A 33 -3.05 -7.69 -3.14
CA GLY A 33 -3.93 -8.11 -4.22
C GLY A 33 -4.37 -9.57 -4.09
N GLN A 34 -3.45 -10.49 -3.75
CA GLN A 34 -3.77 -11.90 -3.48
C GLN A 34 -4.68 -12.09 -2.27
N LEU A 35 -4.64 -11.18 -1.29
CA LEU A 35 -5.53 -11.15 -0.13
C LEU A 35 -6.89 -10.49 -0.43
N GLY A 36 -7.11 -10.03 -1.67
CA GLY A 36 -8.35 -9.39 -2.12
C GLY A 36 -8.46 -7.90 -1.78
N TRP A 37 -7.35 -7.24 -1.46
CA TRP A 37 -7.29 -5.80 -1.25
C TRP A 37 -7.05 -5.08 -2.59
N GLU A 38 -7.78 -3.98 -2.80
CA GLU A 38 -7.63 -3.10 -3.97
C GLU A 38 -6.88 -1.83 -3.56
N LEU A 39 -5.79 -1.49 -4.26
CA LEU A 39 -5.06 -0.24 -4.04
C LEU A 39 -5.92 0.93 -4.49
N VAL A 40 -6.05 1.95 -3.62
CA VAL A 40 -6.83 3.16 -3.92
C VAL A 40 -6.04 4.45 -3.82
N ASN A 41 -4.92 4.46 -3.09
CA ASN A 41 -4.06 5.63 -3.02
C ASN A 41 -2.62 5.26 -2.66
N ILE A 42 -1.70 6.14 -3.05
CA ILE A 42 -0.31 6.15 -2.60
C ILE A 42 -0.05 7.55 -2.05
N VAL A 43 0.31 7.61 -0.76
CA VAL A 43 0.76 8.85 -0.12
C VAL A 43 2.27 8.82 -0.04
N PHE A 44 2.92 9.80 -0.64
CA PHE A 44 4.37 9.92 -0.63
C PHE A 44 4.77 11.37 -0.34
N ALA A 45 5.74 11.54 0.56
CA ALA A 45 6.40 12.80 0.83
C ALA A 45 7.92 12.55 0.95
N PRO A 46 8.77 13.49 0.51
CA PRO A 46 10.22 13.39 0.69
C PRO A 46 10.57 13.10 2.16
N LEU A 47 11.57 12.24 2.38
CA LEU A 47 12.08 11.84 3.70
C LEU A 47 11.08 11.11 4.63
N ASN A 48 9.91 10.73 4.13
CA ASN A 48 8.92 9.94 4.88
C ASN A 48 8.68 8.57 4.21
N PRO A 49 8.22 7.55 4.97
CA PRO A 49 7.72 6.31 4.37
C PRO A 49 6.60 6.58 3.35
N MET A 50 6.52 5.75 2.32
CA MET A 50 5.38 5.72 1.40
C MET A 50 4.25 4.96 2.10
N ILE A 51 3.02 5.47 2.01
CA ILE A 51 1.84 4.80 2.55
C ILE A 51 0.97 4.32 1.39
N LEU A 52 0.77 3.01 1.31
CA LEU A 52 -0.18 2.38 0.41
C LEU A 52 -1.53 2.28 1.12
N VAL A 53 -2.59 2.81 0.50
CA VAL A 53 -3.94 2.74 1.03
C VAL A 53 -4.76 1.77 0.19
N PHE A 54 -5.39 0.80 0.85
CA PHE A 54 -6.20 -0.23 0.23
C PHE A 54 -7.64 -0.19 0.75
N LYS A 55 -8.57 -0.71 -0.06
CA LYS A 55 -9.94 -1.04 0.34
C LYS A 55 -10.27 -2.49 0.03
N LYS A 56 -11.25 -3.05 0.73
CA LYS A 56 -11.85 -4.35 0.45
C LYS A 56 -13.32 -4.34 0.86
N GLU A 57 -14.17 -5.01 0.09
CA GLU A 57 -15.59 -5.15 0.44
C GLU A 57 -15.72 -6.03 1.69
N ALA A 58 -16.48 -5.54 2.67
CA ALA A 58 -16.63 -6.16 4.00
C ALA A 58 -17.63 -7.33 4.00
#